data_AF-A0A522VPB7-F1
#
_entry.id   AF-A0A522VPB7-F1
#
_cell.length_a   1.000
_cell.length_b   1.000
_cell.length_c   1.000
_cell.angle_alpha   90.00
_cell.angle_beta   90.00
_cell.angle_gamma   90.00
#
_symmetry.space_group_name_H-M   'P 1'
#
loop_
_entity.id
_entity.type
_entity.pdbx_description
1 polymer ?
#
loop_
_entity_poly.entity_id
_entity_poly.type
_entity_poly.pdbx_seq_one_letter_code
_entity_poly.pdbx_strand_id
1 'polypeptide(L)'
;MNTRIHSTTPNTPEAGQVREVAFIAPGLADTDTLLANLRPGVEAVLLEPGRDGLARMAAWAKDHHGYAAIHALSHGAPGEILLGAGVLDAATLASQAETLAAIGKALTPDGDLLLYGCEVAAGGKGQDFIDQLAQLTGADVAASDDLTGLGGDWLLERHSGPVRAEALAVAGYAHALTPGRLVVGDGSGGGGAGYYLPGGNGGGDADVLGQGDATGYNYAGDDVLFGDGSGGGGGPNVERGYAGSGNDTLEGGAE
;
A
#
# COMPACT_ATOMS: atom_id res chain seq x y z
N MET A 1 -1.60 3.68 -44.59
CA MET A 1 -1.98 4.43 -43.38
C MET A 1 -1.13 3.89 -42.25
N ASN A 2 -0.04 4.59 -41.88
CA ASN A 2 0.88 4.12 -40.84
C ASN A 2 0.47 4.68 -39.47
N THR A 3 0.27 3.76 -38.54
CA THR A 3 -0.06 3.97 -37.13
C THR A 3 1.03 4.78 -36.44
N ARG A 4 0.67 5.90 -35.79
CA ARG A 4 1.55 6.67 -34.91
C ARG A 4 1.68 5.93 -33.58
N ILE A 5 2.91 5.58 -33.24
CA ILE A 5 3.36 5.22 -31.89
C ILE A 5 3.31 6.46 -31.00
N HIS A 6 2.61 6.39 -29.86
CA HIS A 6 2.74 7.36 -28.78
C HIS A 6 4.00 7.03 -27.99
N SER A 7 5.11 7.71 -28.32
CA SER A 7 6.25 7.82 -27.42
C SER A 7 5.94 8.94 -26.43
N THR A 8 5.60 8.58 -25.19
CA THR A 8 5.70 9.52 -24.07
C THR A 8 7.18 9.72 -23.80
N THR A 9 7.66 10.94 -24.03
CA THR A 9 9.04 11.35 -23.77
C THR A 9 9.43 11.02 -22.32
N PRO A 10 10.62 10.44 -22.06
CA PRO A 10 11.15 10.41 -20.71
C PRO A 10 11.48 11.86 -20.30
N ASN A 11 10.88 12.34 -19.22
CA ASN A 11 11.26 13.59 -18.58
C ASN A 11 12.63 13.39 -17.92
N THR A 12 13.71 13.48 -18.70
CA THR A 12 15.07 13.49 -18.16
C THR A 12 15.27 14.78 -17.37
N PRO A 13 15.60 14.73 -16.07
CA PRO A 13 15.80 15.93 -15.27
C PRO A 13 16.93 16.80 -15.85
N GLU A 14 16.69 18.11 -15.94
CA GLU A 14 17.71 19.08 -16.35
C GLU A 14 18.82 19.15 -15.29
N ALA A 15 20.07 19.40 -15.69
CA ALA A 15 21.19 19.46 -14.77
C ALA A 15 20.96 20.55 -13.70
N GLY A 16 20.71 20.13 -12.45
CA GLY A 16 20.38 21.00 -11.32
C GLY A 16 18.98 20.83 -10.75
N GLN A 17 18.12 19.99 -11.34
CA GLN A 17 16.84 19.60 -10.75
C GLN A 17 17.02 18.57 -9.64
N VAL A 18 16.32 18.80 -8.52
CA VAL A 18 16.12 17.82 -7.45
C VAL A 18 15.45 16.59 -8.06
N ARG A 19 16.06 15.41 -7.88
CA ARG A 19 15.52 14.16 -8.42
C ARG A 19 14.91 13.34 -7.32
N GLU A 20 13.72 12.85 -7.55
CA GLU A 20 12.95 12.08 -6.59
C GLU A 20 12.33 10.88 -7.31
N VAL A 21 11.98 9.83 -6.57
CA VAL A 21 11.31 8.66 -7.14
C VAL A 21 10.13 8.26 -6.27
N ALA A 22 9.00 7.93 -6.90
CA ALA A 22 7.83 7.36 -6.27
C ALA A 22 7.68 5.89 -6.68
N PHE A 23 7.88 5.00 -5.71
CA PHE A 23 7.49 3.61 -5.79
C PHE A 23 6.02 3.48 -5.42
N ILE A 24 5.23 2.95 -6.34
CA ILE A 24 3.79 2.73 -6.13
C ILE A 24 3.57 1.24 -6.02
N ALA A 25 3.13 0.79 -4.84
CA ALA A 25 2.80 -0.60 -4.59
C ALA A 25 1.60 -1.05 -5.42
N PRO A 26 1.54 -2.34 -5.82
CA PRO A 26 0.36 -2.88 -6.47
C PRO A 26 -0.84 -2.88 -5.50
N GLY A 27 -2.05 -2.84 -6.06
CA GLY A 27 -3.29 -2.89 -5.27
C GLY A 27 -3.83 -1.53 -4.84
N LEU A 28 -3.11 -0.43 -5.08
CA LEU A 28 -3.66 0.91 -4.89
C LEU A 28 -4.67 1.25 -5.99
N ALA A 29 -5.88 1.59 -5.58
CA ALA A 29 -6.94 2.08 -6.47
C ALA A 29 -6.48 3.34 -7.22
N ASP A 30 -7.07 3.62 -8.40
CA ASP A 30 -6.83 4.84 -9.17
C ASP A 30 -5.34 5.22 -9.32
N THR A 31 -4.49 4.24 -9.61
CA THR A 31 -3.04 4.46 -9.79
C THR A 31 -2.75 5.53 -10.85
N ASP A 32 -3.59 5.67 -11.88
CA ASP A 32 -3.48 6.75 -12.87
C ASP A 32 -3.61 8.14 -12.24
N THR A 33 -4.46 8.31 -11.22
CA THR A 33 -4.60 9.56 -10.47
C THR A 33 -3.36 9.84 -9.63
N LEU A 34 -2.76 8.81 -9.01
CA LEU A 34 -1.49 8.93 -8.28
C LEU A 34 -0.38 9.43 -9.24
N LEU A 35 -0.26 8.78 -10.40
CA LEU A 35 0.73 9.11 -11.43
C LEU A 35 0.54 10.52 -11.99
N ALA A 36 -0.70 10.93 -12.25
CA ALA A 36 -1.02 12.25 -12.80
C ALA A 36 -0.73 13.41 -11.85
N ASN A 37 -0.66 13.15 -10.54
CA ASN A 37 -0.36 14.15 -9.52
C ASN A 37 1.13 14.19 -9.14
N LEU A 38 1.98 13.35 -9.72
CA LEU A 38 3.43 13.45 -9.49
C LEU A 38 3.96 14.76 -10.08
N ARG A 39 4.61 15.56 -9.23
CA ARG A 39 5.24 16.82 -9.63
C ARG A 39 6.44 16.57 -10.57
N PRO A 40 6.80 17.54 -11.43
CA PRO A 40 8.02 17.45 -12.23
C PRO A 40 9.25 17.17 -11.37
N GLY A 41 10.09 16.22 -11.79
CA GLY A 41 11.28 15.78 -11.03
C GLY A 41 11.06 14.52 -10.19
N VAL A 42 9.80 14.06 -10.03
CA VAL A 42 9.48 12.76 -9.43
C VAL A 42 9.31 11.71 -10.51
N GLU A 43 10.20 10.72 -10.54
CA GLU A 43 10.09 9.54 -11.40
C GLU A 43 9.11 8.53 -10.80
N ALA A 44 8.32 7.84 -11.63
CA ALA A 44 7.41 6.81 -11.14
C ALA A 44 7.95 5.40 -11.42
N VAL A 45 7.90 4.52 -10.40
CA VAL A 45 8.20 3.10 -10.53
C VAL A 45 7.05 2.29 -9.95
N LEU A 46 6.32 1.58 -10.80
CA LEU A 46 5.29 0.65 -10.35
C LEU A 46 5.93 -0.65 -9.87
N LEU A 47 5.58 -1.08 -8.66
CA LEU A 47 5.96 -2.38 -8.13
C LEU A 47 5.02 -3.47 -8.66
N GLU A 48 5.54 -4.67 -8.84
CA GLU A 48 4.81 -5.77 -9.47
C GLU A 48 3.99 -6.56 -8.43
N PRO A 49 2.74 -6.93 -8.73
CA PRO A 49 1.97 -7.87 -7.91
C PRO A 49 2.72 -9.21 -7.76
N GLY A 50 2.66 -9.81 -6.57
CA GLY A 50 3.25 -11.14 -6.32
C GLY A 50 4.79 -11.18 -6.23
N ARG A 51 5.47 -10.04 -6.30
CA ARG A 51 6.93 -9.91 -6.16
C ARG A 51 7.29 -9.19 -4.86
N ASP A 52 8.46 -9.51 -4.32
CA ASP A 52 9.03 -8.75 -3.20
C ASP A 52 9.43 -7.34 -3.70
N GLY A 53 8.62 -6.34 -3.32
CA GLY A 53 8.80 -4.96 -3.72
C GLY A 53 10.05 -4.32 -3.11
N LEU A 54 10.45 -4.73 -1.89
CA LEU A 54 11.67 -4.22 -1.27
C LEU A 54 12.91 -4.69 -2.05
N ALA A 55 12.93 -5.96 -2.45
CA ALA A 55 13.97 -6.49 -3.32
C ALA A 55 14.01 -5.76 -4.68
N ARG A 56 12.84 -5.38 -5.23
CA ARG A 56 12.75 -4.61 -6.47
C ARG A 56 13.30 -3.19 -6.30
N MET A 57 12.97 -2.50 -5.20
CA MET A 57 13.52 -1.18 -4.86
C MET A 57 15.05 -1.23 -4.72
N ALA A 58 15.58 -2.23 -4.02
CA ALA A 58 17.02 -2.41 -3.89
C ALA A 58 17.71 -2.75 -5.23
N ALA A 59 17.05 -3.52 -6.10
CA ALA A 59 17.56 -3.77 -7.44
C ALA A 59 17.58 -2.49 -8.30
N TRP A 60 16.56 -1.64 -8.19
CA TRP A 60 16.53 -0.32 -8.83
C TRP A 60 17.67 0.57 -8.31
N ALA A 61 17.88 0.61 -7.00
CA ALA A 61 18.89 1.45 -6.34
C ALA A 61 20.35 1.17 -6.74
N LYS A 62 20.63 0.03 -7.40
CA LYS A 62 21.98 -0.33 -7.87
C LYS A 62 22.51 0.58 -8.97
N ASP A 63 21.61 1.09 -9.81
CA ASP A 63 21.96 1.89 -10.99
C ASP A 63 21.45 3.35 -10.88
N HIS A 64 20.86 3.70 -9.73
CA HIS A 64 20.17 4.97 -9.50
C HIS A 64 20.71 5.61 -8.22
N HIS A 65 21.39 6.76 -8.36
CA HIS A 65 22.08 7.44 -7.24
C HIS A 65 21.95 8.95 -7.29
N GLY A 66 21.86 9.60 -6.13
CA GLY A 66 21.73 11.05 -6.03
C GLY A 66 20.26 11.51 -6.06
N TYR A 67 19.37 10.71 -5.50
CA TYR A 67 17.97 11.09 -5.28
C TYR A 67 17.85 11.86 -3.96
N ALA A 68 17.11 12.96 -3.98
CA ALA A 68 16.81 13.72 -2.77
C ALA A 68 15.68 13.06 -1.97
N ALA A 69 14.80 12.30 -2.63
CA ALA A 69 13.74 11.58 -1.95
C ALA A 69 13.40 10.26 -2.64
N ILE A 70 13.03 9.29 -1.82
CA ILE A 70 12.31 8.08 -2.22
C ILE A 70 10.95 8.13 -1.54
N HIS A 71 9.88 8.13 -2.33
CA HIS A 71 8.50 8.03 -1.90
C HIS A 71 8.04 6.58 -2.08
N ALA A 72 7.45 5.96 -1.07
CA ALA A 72 6.85 4.65 -1.16
C ALA A 72 5.36 4.76 -0.82
N LEU A 73 4.49 4.61 -1.83
CA LEU A 73 3.04 4.65 -1.67
C LEU A 73 2.53 3.22 -1.60
N SER A 74 1.87 2.89 -0.49
CA SER A 74 1.31 1.56 -0.28
C SER A 74 0.25 1.52 0.81
N HIS A 75 -0.31 0.34 1.01
CA HIS A 75 -1.01 -0.01 2.24
C HIS A 75 -0.04 -0.12 3.41
N GLY A 76 -0.55 0.19 4.60
CA GLY A 76 0.21 0.18 5.84
C GLY A 76 -0.65 -0.12 7.06
N ALA A 77 0.05 -0.35 8.17
CA ALA A 77 -0.49 -0.50 9.51
C ALA A 77 0.60 -0.06 10.51
N PRO A 78 0.29 0.11 11.81
CA PRO A 78 1.29 0.51 12.81
C PRO A 78 2.55 -0.36 12.78
N GLY A 79 3.67 0.24 12.38
CA GLY A 79 4.99 -0.40 12.25
C GLY A 79 5.11 -1.42 11.11
N GLU A 80 4.32 -1.25 10.05
CA GLU A 80 4.26 -2.16 8.90
C GLU A 80 3.96 -1.39 7.60
N ILE A 81 4.64 -1.75 6.51
CA ILE A 81 4.30 -1.33 5.15
C ILE A 81 4.34 -2.51 4.18
N LEU A 82 3.37 -2.59 3.28
CA LEU A 82 3.32 -3.63 2.25
C LEU A 82 4.07 -3.15 1.02
N LEU A 83 4.87 -4.00 0.38
CA LEU A 83 5.58 -3.66 -0.86
C LEU A 83 5.47 -4.86 -1.80
N GLY A 84 4.36 -4.91 -2.56
CA GLY A 84 4.03 -6.07 -3.38
C GLY A 84 3.62 -7.27 -2.53
N ALA A 85 4.28 -8.41 -2.72
CA ALA A 85 4.10 -9.60 -1.88
C ALA A 85 4.93 -9.57 -0.58
N GLY A 86 5.82 -8.59 -0.43
CA GLY A 86 6.64 -8.42 0.76
C GLY A 86 5.94 -7.55 1.80
N VAL A 87 6.14 -7.88 3.07
CA VAL A 87 5.80 -7.02 4.21
C VAL A 87 7.10 -6.57 4.86
N LEU A 88 7.25 -5.27 5.06
CA LEU A 88 8.35 -4.69 5.83
C LEU A 88 7.81 -4.20 7.17
N ASP A 89 8.30 -4.79 8.25
CA ASP A 89 7.84 -4.57 9.61
C ASP A 89 9.00 -4.72 10.61
N ALA A 90 8.73 -4.51 11.89
CA ALA A 90 9.73 -4.67 12.94
C ALA A 90 10.38 -6.07 13.00
N ALA A 91 9.70 -7.12 12.56
CA ALA A 91 10.24 -8.49 12.57
C ALA A 91 11.19 -8.77 11.40
N THR A 92 11.01 -8.07 10.28
CA THR A 92 11.75 -8.27 9.03
C THR A 92 12.86 -7.26 8.79
N LEU A 93 12.85 -6.09 9.44
CA LEU A 93 13.87 -5.04 9.28
C LEU A 93 15.31 -5.56 9.42
N ALA A 94 15.58 -6.34 10.48
CA ALA A 94 16.93 -6.83 10.76
C ALA A 94 17.48 -7.77 9.69
N SER A 95 16.63 -8.65 9.12
CA SER A 95 17.04 -9.56 8.04
C SER A 95 17.17 -8.85 6.68
N GLN A 96 16.60 -7.64 6.55
CA GLN A 96 16.64 -6.81 5.35
C GLN A 96 17.71 -5.71 5.40
N ALA A 97 18.59 -5.71 6.40
CA ALA A 97 19.58 -4.65 6.62
C ALA A 97 20.42 -4.32 5.36
N GLU A 98 20.92 -5.33 4.65
CA GLU A 98 21.71 -5.12 3.43
C GLU A 98 20.87 -4.55 2.28
N THR A 99 19.63 -5.02 2.13
CA THR A 99 18.64 -4.54 1.15
C THR A 99 18.31 -3.07 1.40
N LEU A 100 18.06 -2.70 2.65
CA LEU A 100 17.74 -1.35 3.08
C LEU A 100 18.92 -0.39 2.92
N ALA A 101 20.13 -0.84 3.27
CA ALA A 101 21.34 -0.07 3.05
C ALA A 101 21.61 0.16 1.55
N ALA A 102 21.24 -0.78 0.67
CA ALA A 102 21.33 -0.59 -0.77
C ALA A 102 20.35 0.48 -1.27
N ILE A 103 19.12 0.51 -0.75
CA ILE A 103 18.13 1.55 -1.05
C ILE A 103 18.63 2.92 -0.58
N GLY A 104 19.14 3.00 0.65
CA GLY A 104 19.70 4.25 1.19
C GLY A 104 20.86 4.82 0.38
N LYS A 105 21.68 3.97 -0.26
CA LYS A 105 22.75 4.41 -1.17
C LYS A 105 22.26 5.05 -2.49
N ALA A 106 20.98 4.93 -2.82
CA ALA A 106 20.40 5.69 -3.93
C ALA A 106 20.16 7.16 -3.55
N LEU A 107 19.99 7.44 -2.26
CA LEU A 107 19.74 8.77 -1.75
C LEU A 107 21.03 9.60 -1.66
N THR A 108 20.87 10.92 -1.68
CA THR A 108 21.91 11.86 -1.25
C THR A 108 22.15 11.75 0.27
N PRO A 109 23.25 12.30 0.80
CA PRO A 109 23.49 12.31 2.26
C PRO A 109 22.39 12.98 3.09
N ASP A 110 21.68 13.95 2.53
CA ASP A 110 20.52 14.62 3.12
C ASP A 110 19.20 14.14 2.50
N GLY A 111 19.19 12.96 1.87
CA GLY A 111 18.03 12.44 1.17
C GLY A 111 17.05 11.75 2.11
N ASP A 112 15.76 11.86 1.80
CA ASP A 112 14.67 11.42 2.65
C ASP A 112 13.98 10.15 2.10
N LEU A 113 13.46 9.31 2.99
CA LEU A 113 12.58 8.18 2.69
C LEU A 113 11.18 8.46 3.26
N LEU A 114 10.20 8.63 2.37
CA LEU A 114 8.84 9.03 2.71
C LEU A 114 7.89 7.85 2.47
N LEU A 115 7.26 7.36 3.54
CA LEU A 115 6.34 6.22 3.52
C LEU A 115 4.88 6.70 3.60
N TYR A 116 4.14 6.54 2.52
CA TYR A 116 2.71 6.84 2.45
C TYR A 116 1.94 5.54 2.61
N GLY A 117 1.29 5.38 3.74
CA GLY A 117 0.44 4.25 4.06
C GLY A 117 -0.25 4.49 5.39
N CYS A 118 -1.42 3.90 5.56
CA CYS A 118 -2.22 4.14 6.76
C CYS A 118 -1.47 3.73 8.03
N GLU A 119 -1.37 4.67 8.97
CA GLU A 119 -0.91 4.46 10.34
C GLU A 119 0.49 3.86 10.48
N VAL A 120 1.34 3.92 9.44
CA VAL A 120 2.67 3.26 9.42
C VAL A 120 3.51 3.66 10.65
N ALA A 121 3.49 4.93 11.05
CA ALA A 121 4.19 5.45 12.20
C ALA A 121 3.32 5.69 13.44
N ALA A 122 2.11 5.12 13.48
CA ALA A 122 1.21 5.26 14.61
C ALA A 122 1.75 4.64 15.90
N GLY A 123 1.61 5.39 16.99
CA GLY A 123 2.02 4.99 18.33
C GLY A 123 3.52 4.75 18.51
N GLY A 124 3.88 4.04 19.58
CA GLY A 124 5.27 3.68 19.87
C GLY A 124 5.85 2.66 18.89
N LYS A 125 5.04 1.65 18.51
CA LYS A 125 5.45 0.62 17.53
C LYS A 125 5.83 1.25 16.18
N GLY A 126 5.03 2.19 15.68
CA GLY A 126 5.30 2.89 14.44
C GLY A 126 6.56 3.78 14.52
N GLN A 127 6.79 4.45 15.65
CA GLN A 127 8.03 5.21 15.86
C GLN A 127 9.25 4.31 15.83
N ASP A 128 9.24 3.22 16.60
CA ASP A 128 10.36 2.28 16.69
C ASP A 128 10.68 1.67 15.32
N PHE A 129 9.65 1.47 14.49
CA PHE A 129 9.79 1.01 13.11
C PHE A 129 10.51 2.03 12.24
N ILE A 130 10.06 3.30 12.19
CA ILE A 130 10.72 4.32 11.35
C ILE A 130 12.13 4.68 11.85
N ASP A 131 12.38 4.60 13.16
CA ASP A 131 13.72 4.82 13.74
C ASP A 131 14.71 3.74 13.32
N GLN A 132 14.30 2.47 13.36
CA GLN A 132 15.13 1.36 12.89
C GLN A 132 15.34 1.43 11.37
N LEU A 133 14.30 1.81 10.63
CA LEU A 133 14.41 1.99 9.18
C LEU A 133 15.41 3.09 8.82
N ALA A 134 15.40 4.22 9.54
CA ALA A 134 16.37 5.30 9.37
C ALA A 134 17.79 4.82 9.65
N GLN A 135 18.00 4.03 10.72
CA GLN A 135 19.32 3.46 11.03
C GLN A 135 19.84 2.51 9.94
N LEU A 136 18.97 1.67 9.38
CA LEU A 136 19.37 0.65 8.40
C LEU A 136 19.58 1.22 6.99
N THR A 137 18.82 2.25 6.63
CA THR A 137 18.97 2.95 5.35
C THR A 137 20.06 4.03 5.41
N GLY A 138 20.28 4.62 6.59
CA GLY A 138 21.10 5.81 6.76
C GLY A 138 20.44 7.10 6.26
N ALA A 139 19.12 7.07 6.04
CA ALA A 139 18.31 8.20 5.57
C ALA A 139 17.45 8.78 6.70
N ASP A 140 17.02 10.02 6.50
CA ASP A 140 15.94 10.61 7.28
C ASP A 140 14.61 9.97 6.80
N VAL A 141 13.74 9.54 7.73
CA VAL A 141 12.50 8.78 7.40
C VAL A 141 11.28 9.55 7.88
N ALA A 142 10.25 9.64 7.04
CA ALA A 142 8.95 10.20 7.39
C ALA A 142 7.82 9.22 7.05
N ALA A 143 6.78 9.15 7.88
CA ALA A 143 5.61 8.31 7.62
C ALA A 143 4.35 8.90 8.27
N SER A 144 3.18 8.52 7.74
CA SER A 144 1.88 8.90 8.32
C SER A 144 1.59 8.14 9.62
N ASP A 145 0.97 8.80 10.59
CA ASP A 145 0.41 8.16 11.80
C ASP A 145 -1.11 8.00 11.81
N ASP A 146 -1.77 8.32 10.70
CA ASP A 146 -3.21 8.24 10.52
C ASP A 146 -3.60 7.68 9.13
N LEU A 147 -4.83 7.94 8.68
CA LEU A 147 -5.27 7.49 7.36
C LEU A 147 -4.67 8.36 6.26
N THR A 148 -3.93 7.76 5.32
CA THR A 148 -3.48 8.50 4.13
C THR A 148 -4.53 8.45 3.01
N GLY A 149 -4.88 9.60 2.43
CA GLY A 149 -5.87 9.72 1.34
C GLY A 149 -7.29 10.06 1.82
N LEU A 150 -8.32 9.48 1.20
CA LEU A 150 -9.71 9.78 1.54
C LEU A 150 -10.01 9.43 3.01
N GLY A 151 -10.47 10.41 3.78
CA GLY A 151 -10.80 10.21 5.20
C GLY A 151 -9.65 10.49 6.17
N GLY A 152 -8.45 10.80 5.67
CA GLY A 152 -7.40 11.47 6.42
C GLY A 152 -6.68 12.48 5.53
N ASP A 153 -5.35 12.47 5.45
CA ASP A 153 -4.60 13.42 4.62
C ASP A 153 -3.35 12.83 3.94
N TRP A 154 -2.40 13.65 3.52
CA TRP A 154 -1.16 13.23 2.86
C TRP A 154 0.09 13.67 3.63
N LEU A 155 -0.10 14.12 4.88
CA LEU A 155 0.96 14.53 5.77
C LEU A 155 1.70 13.30 6.30
N LEU A 156 2.95 13.52 6.69
CA LEU A 156 3.82 12.54 7.30
C LEU A 156 4.23 13.13 8.65
N GLU A 157 3.39 12.92 9.65
CA GLU A 157 3.47 13.58 10.96
C GLU A 157 4.67 13.11 11.77
N ARG A 158 5.14 11.89 11.48
CA ARG A 158 6.17 11.22 12.25
C ARG A 158 7.41 11.05 11.42
N HIS A 159 8.53 11.28 12.09
CA HIS A 159 9.82 11.33 11.47
C HIS A 159 10.92 10.80 12.38
N SER A 160 11.96 10.29 11.73
CA SER A 160 13.26 9.98 12.31
C SER A 160 14.30 10.78 11.52
N GLY A 161 14.81 11.84 12.15
CA GLY A 161 15.70 12.80 11.49
C GLY A 161 14.99 13.97 10.78
N PRO A 162 15.73 14.96 10.24
CA PRO A 162 15.14 16.13 9.58
C PRO A 162 14.62 15.80 8.18
N VAL A 163 13.33 15.98 7.94
CA VAL A 163 12.72 15.75 6.61
C VAL A 163 12.78 17.03 5.79
N ARG A 164 13.34 16.99 4.58
CA ARG A 164 13.51 18.15 3.69
C ARG A 164 12.64 18.07 2.43
N ALA A 165 12.36 16.86 1.97
CA ALA A 165 11.53 16.60 0.82
C ALA A 165 10.09 17.02 1.09
N GLU A 166 9.47 17.56 0.05
CA GLU A 166 8.05 17.92 0.09
C GLU A 166 7.20 16.65 0.03
N ALA A 167 6.24 16.51 0.95
CA ALA A 167 5.28 15.42 0.88
C ALA A 167 4.49 15.47 -0.45
N LEU A 168 4.19 14.32 -1.03
CA LEU A 168 3.26 14.24 -2.16
C LEU A 168 1.86 14.60 -1.66
N ALA A 169 1.09 15.28 -2.49
CA ALA A 169 -0.33 15.52 -2.25
C ALA A 169 -1.08 15.18 -3.54
N VAL A 170 -1.97 14.18 -3.48
CA VAL A 170 -2.70 13.72 -4.67
C VAL A 170 -4.10 14.32 -4.66
N ALA A 171 -4.29 15.37 -5.46
CA ALA A 171 -5.58 16.00 -5.61
C ALA A 171 -6.55 15.06 -6.34
N GLY A 172 -7.76 14.94 -5.80
CA GLY A 172 -8.83 14.14 -6.39
C GLY A 172 -8.69 12.62 -6.19
N TYR A 173 -7.76 12.16 -5.34
CA TYR A 173 -7.70 10.76 -4.96
C TYR A 173 -8.89 10.40 -4.07
N ALA A 174 -9.82 9.61 -4.61
CA ALA A 174 -11.09 9.28 -3.96
C ALA A 174 -11.02 8.02 -3.08
N HIS A 175 -9.81 7.58 -2.73
CA HIS A 175 -9.58 6.34 -1.97
C HIS A 175 -8.63 6.59 -0.80
N ALA A 176 -8.69 5.73 0.21
CA ALA A 176 -7.68 5.68 1.27
C ALA A 176 -6.61 4.66 0.89
N LEU A 177 -5.38 4.85 1.38
CA LEU A 177 -4.33 3.83 1.29
C LEU A 177 -4.55 2.70 2.31
N THR A 178 -5.77 2.44 2.76
CA THR A 178 -6.08 1.35 3.70
C THR A 178 -6.03 0.01 2.98
N PRO A 179 -5.40 -1.04 3.53
CA PRO A 179 -5.52 -2.36 2.96
C PRO A 179 -6.99 -2.78 2.90
N GLY A 180 -7.39 -3.47 1.82
CA GLY A 180 -8.69 -4.12 1.75
C GLY A 180 -8.87 -5.02 2.97
N ARG A 181 -9.82 -4.67 3.85
CA ARG A 181 -10.08 -5.41 5.09
C ARG A 181 -11.30 -6.29 4.88
N LEU A 182 -11.08 -7.60 4.80
CA LEU A 182 -12.15 -8.59 4.87
C LEU A 182 -12.50 -8.86 6.34
N VAL A 183 -13.68 -8.43 6.77
CA VAL A 183 -14.19 -8.76 8.11
C VAL A 183 -15.06 -10.00 8.00
N VAL A 184 -14.58 -11.17 8.44
CA VAL A 184 -15.43 -12.35 8.66
C VAL A 184 -16.09 -12.20 10.03
N GLY A 185 -17.33 -11.75 10.08
CA GLY A 185 -18.13 -11.77 11.30
C GLY A 185 -18.75 -13.15 11.50
N ASP A 186 -18.35 -13.89 12.52
CA ASP A 186 -19.20 -14.98 13.00
C ASP A 186 -20.48 -14.33 13.55
N GLY A 187 -21.67 -14.80 13.19
CA GLY A 187 -22.95 -14.19 13.60
C GLY A 187 -23.22 -14.10 15.12
N SER A 188 -22.22 -14.28 15.98
CA SER A 188 -22.27 -14.45 17.43
C SER A 188 -22.23 -13.15 18.24
N GLY A 189 -22.61 -11.99 17.71
CA GLY A 189 -22.80 -10.77 18.53
C GLY A 189 -21.61 -10.36 19.44
N GLY A 190 -20.40 -10.84 19.15
CA GLY A 190 -19.24 -10.72 20.01
C GLY A 190 -17.97 -10.65 19.20
N GLY A 191 -17.59 -9.43 18.81
CA GLY A 191 -16.25 -9.06 18.34
C GLY A 191 -15.62 -10.03 17.33
N GLY A 192 -16.09 -9.99 16.07
CA GLY A 192 -15.50 -10.77 14.98
C GLY A 192 -14.00 -10.53 14.86
N ALA A 193 -13.24 -11.62 14.72
CA ALA A 193 -11.81 -11.58 14.42
C ALA A 193 -11.63 -11.05 12.99
N GLY A 194 -11.16 -9.81 12.84
CA GLY A 194 -10.74 -9.30 11.54
C GLY A 194 -9.55 -10.13 11.05
N TYR A 195 -9.73 -10.89 9.98
CA TYR A 195 -8.64 -11.58 9.32
C TYR A 195 -7.98 -10.61 8.34
N TYR A 196 -6.70 -10.34 8.57
CA TYR A 196 -5.84 -9.80 7.54
C TYR A 196 -5.52 -10.96 6.59
N LEU A 197 -6.01 -10.90 5.35
CA LEU A 197 -5.59 -11.82 4.31
C LEU A 197 -4.40 -11.18 3.58
N PRO A 198 -3.14 -11.60 3.86
CA PRO A 198 -1.99 -11.17 3.08
C PRO A 198 -2.13 -11.79 1.69
N GLY A 199 -2.76 -11.06 0.77
CA GLY A 199 -3.06 -11.56 -0.57
C GLY A 199 -4.28 -10.97 -1.27
N GLY A 200 -5.14 -10.21 -0.57
CA GLY A 200 -6.26 -9.47 -1.16
C GLY A 200 -5.74 -8.31 -2.01
N ASN A 201 -5.25 -8.64 -3.19
CA ASN A 201 -4.80 -7.70 -4.20
C ASN A 201 -6.05 -6.97 -4.70
N GLY A 202 -6.21 -5.69 -4.37
CA GLY A 202 -7.38 -4.83 -4.65
C GLY A 202 -7.75 -4.63 -6.14
N GLY A 203 -7.77 -5.72 -6.90
CA GLY A 203 -8.42 -5.86 -8.19
C GLY A 203 -9.23 -7.15 -8.11
N GLY A 204 -10.56 -7.01 -8.27
CA GLY A 204 -11.57 -8.00 -7.93
C GLY A 204 -11.13 -9.46 -7.92
N ASP A 205 -11.10 -10.02 -6.73
CA ASP A 205 -10.89 -11.43 -6.49
C ASP A 205 -12.12 -12.13 -5.91
N ALA A 206 -12.09 -13.45 -6.07
CA ALA A 206 -13.10 -14.38 -5.65
C ALA A 206 -12.85 -14.75 -4.18
N ASP A 207 -13.58 -14.12 -3.28
CA ASP A 207 -13.48 -14.40 -1.85
C ASP A 207 -14.36 -15.60 -1.48
N VAL A 208 -13.70 -16.71 -1.13
CA VAL A 208 -14.38 -17.90 -0.58
C VAL A 208 -14.51 -17.72 0.93
N LEU A 209 -15.72 -17.40 1.40
CA LEU A 209 -16.03 -17.40 2.83
C LEU A 209 -15.93 -18.86 3.33
N GLY A 210 -14.99 -19.14 4.21
CA GLY A 210 -14.81 -20.47 4.80
C GLY A 210 -16.04 -20.94 5.57
N GLN A 211 -16.15 -22.26 5.76
CA GLN A 211 -17.31 -22.94 6.37
C GLN A 211 -17.81 -22.28 7.66
N GLY A 212 -19.03 -21.71 7.62
CA GLY A 212 -19.72 -21.15 8.79
C GLY A 212 -20.56 -19.91 8.48
N ASP A 213 -21.39 -19.49 9.44
CA ASP A 213 -22.22 -18.27 9.39
C ASP A 213 -21.33 -17.01 9.43
N ALA A 214 -20.78 -16.65 8.26
CA ALA A 214 -19.87 -15.54 8.04
C ALA A 214 -20.61 -14.34 7.46
N THR A 215 -20.59 -13.21 8.18
CA THR A 215 -21.02 -11.90 7.68
C THR A 215 -19.79 -11.10 7.24
N GLY A 216 -19.60 -10.97 5.93
CA GLY A 216 -18.52 -10.19 5.31
C GLY A 216 -18.82 -8.68 5.26
N TYR A 217 -17.88 -7.84 5.67
CA TYR A 217 -17.89 -6.40 5.34
C TYR A 217 -16.62 -6.05 4.56
N ASN A 218 -16.78 -5.60 3.31
CA ASN A 218 -15.71 -5.03 2.49
C ASN A 218 -15.97 -3.53 2.29
N TYR A 219 -14.92 -2.71 2.28
CA TYR A 219 -15.05 -1.25 2.22
C TYR A 219 -14.54 -0.61 0.91
N ALA A 220 -13.76 -1.31 0.07
CA ALA A 220 -13.39 -0.85 -1.28
C ALA A 220 -12.89 -2.01 -2.18
N GLY A 221 -13.40 -2.11 -3.42
CA GLY A 221 -13.08 -3.14 -4.42
C GLY A 221 -14.32 -3.60 -5.20
N ASP A 222 -14.16 -4.10 -6.44
CA ASP A 222 -15.22 -4.86 -7.14
C ASP A 222 -15.09 -6.33 -6.72
N ASP A 223 -15.87 -6.80 -5.77
CA ASP A 223 -15.64 -8.11 -5.14
C ASP A 223 -16.64 -9.19 -5.62
N VAL A 224 -16.20 -10.46 -5.62
CA VAL A 224 -17.09 -11.63 -5.78
C VAL A 224 -17.13 -12.43 -4.48
N LEU A 225 -18.26 -12.37 -3.78
CA LEU A 225 -18.49 -13.11 -2.52
C LEU A 225 -19.12 -14.48 -2.83
N PHE A 226 -18.43 -15.57 -2.44
CA PHE A 226 -18.96 -16.93 -2.54
C PHE A 226 -19.56 -17.41 -1.23
N GLY A 227 -20.86 -17.73 -1.29
CA GLY A 227 -21.59 -18.40 -0.24
C GLY A 227 -21.76 -19.88 -0.49
N ASP A 228 -21.17 -20.74 0.35
CA ASP A 228 -21.22 -22.20 0.13
C ASP A 228 -22.52 -22.88 0.62
N GLY A 229 -23.39 -22.14 1.33
CA GLY A 229 -24.70 -22.61 1.79
C GLY A 229 -24.68 -23.89 2.64
N SER A 230 -23.54 -24.31 3.19
CA SER A 230 -23.39 -25.63 3.81
C SER A 230 -23.70 -25.63 5.32
N GLY A 231 -24.85 -25.06 5.68
CA GLY A 231 -25.39 -25.13 7.04
C GLY A 231 -26.01 -26.50 7.32
N GLY A 232 -25.31 -27.36 8.04
CA GLY A 232 -25.87 -28.58 8.62
C GLY A 232 -27.00 -28.28 9.62
N GLY A 233 -28.23 -28.16 9.11
CA GLY A 233 -29.49 -28.31 9.84
C GLY A 233 -29.89 -27.17 10.79
N GLY A 234 -30.75 -26.26 10.32
CA GLY A 234 -31.62 -25.50 11.24
C GLY A 234 -32.13 -24.10 10.86
N GLY A 235 -31.74 -23.48 9.74
CA GLY A 235 -32.24 -22.17 9.26
C GLY A 235 -31.84 -20.93 10.09
N PRO A 236 -31.95 -19.67 9.56
CA PRO A 236 -32.48 -19.26 8.26
C PRO A 236 -31.40 -19.02 7.20
N ASN A 237 -31.67 -19.46 5.98
CA ASN A 237 -30.84 -19.18 4.80
C ASN A 237 -31.17 -17.78 4.29
N VAL A 238 -30.30 -16.80 4.55
CA VAL A 238 -30.07 -15.64 3.66
C VAL A 238 -28.76 -15.00 4.07
N GLU A 239 -27.73 -15.34 3.32
CA GLU A 239 -26.43 -14.67 3.33
C GLU A 239 -26.63 -13.24 2.83
N ARG A 240 -26.52 -12.26 3.73
CA ARG A 240 -26.69 -10.85 3.39
C ARG A 240 -25.29 -10.23 3.33
N GLY A 241 -24.63 -10.39 2.19
CA GLY A 241 -23.43 -9.63 1.86
C GLY A 241 -23.77 -8.15 1.74
N TYR A 242 -23.04 -7.29 2.45
CA TYR A 242 -23.14 -5.85 2.26
C TYR A 242 -22.02 -5.42 1.31
N ALA A 243 -22.41 -5.16 0.07
CA ALA A 243 -21.57 -4.57 -0.96
C ALA A 243 -20.91 -3.27 -0.45
N GLY A 244 -19.60 -3.18 -0.61
CA GLY A 244 -18.81 -2.00 -0.28
C GLY A 244 -18.95 -0.94 -1.37
N SER A 245 -17.90 -0.13 -1.58
CA SER A 245 -17.83 0.71 -2.77
C SER A 245 -17.19 -0.07 -3.93
N GLY A 246 -17.99 -0.34 -4.98
CA GLY A 246 -17.64 -1.17 -6.14
C GLY A 246 -18.89 -1.68 -6.91
N ASN A 247 -18.69 -2.37 -8.03
CA ASN A 247 -19.72 -3.11 -8.77
C ASN A 247 -19.68 -4.60 -8.38
N ASP A 248 -20.12 -4.87 -7.16
CA ASP A 248 -20.05 -6.19 -6.54
C ASP A 248 -21.02 -7.20 -7.16
N THR A 249 -20.57 -8.46 -7.27
CA THR A 249 -21.42 -9.58 -7.70
C THR A 249 -21.61 -10.56 -6.54
N LEU A 250 -22.86 -10.70 -6.08
CA LEU A 250 -23.25 -11.68 -5.06
C LEU A 250 -23.74 -12.96 -5.77
N GLU A 251 -22.96 -14.05 -5.70
CA GLU A 251 -23.42 -15.38 -6.13
C GLU A 251 -23.73 -16.25 -4.90
N GLY A 252 -25.00 -16.23 -4.47
CA GLY A 252 -25.54 -17.15 -3.46
C GLY A 252 -26.75 -17.87 -4.04
N GLY A 253 -26.66 -19.20 -4.20
CA GLY A 253 -27.74 -20.01 -4.75
C GLY A 253 -27.78 -21.39 -4.12
N ALA A 254 -28.73 -21.59 -3.21
CA ALA A 254 -29.32 -22.91 -2.99
C ALA A 254 -30.77 -22.85 -3.47
N GLU A 255 -31.12 -23.71 -4.44
CA GLU A 255 -32.52 -24.08 -4.71
C GLU A 255 -33.16 -24.75 -3.49
#